data_AF-A0A2W7REM0-F1
#
_entry.id   AF-A0A2W7REM0-F1
#
_cell.length_a   1.000
_cell.length_b   1.000
_cell.length_c   1.000
_cell.angle_alpha   90.00
_cell.angle_beta   90.00
_cell.angle_gamma   90.00
#
_symmetry.space_group_name_H-M   'P 1'
#
loop_
_entity.id
_entity.type
_entity.pdbx_description
1 polymer ?
#
loop_
_entity_poly.entity_id
_entity_poly.type
_entity_poly.pdbx_seq_one_letter_code
_entity_poly.pdbx_strand_id
1 'polypeptide(L)'
;MDFTEVLNEIDENTSNEMKKKIHFYSLRNFLLYYPHVKKEKNKITSLINEYLEFIKINNYDISNEVSKELYFRYINRLGIYYVRYYGFSAILPTFMIFIFMIVPNILVWYFLNSIYLTTILVFLCFYFIIKNYIKGYRKKVYGYQY
;
A
#
# COMPACT_ATOMS: atom_id res chain seq x y z
N MET A 1 23.35 6.45 1.14
CA MET A 1 23.29 4.98 1.21
C MET A 1 22.57 4.52 -0.04
N ASP A 2 23.19 3.66 -0.85
CA ASP A 2 22.48 3.01 -1.95
C ASP A 2 21.69 1.84 -1.37
N PHE A 3 20.36 1.94 -1.39
CA PHE A 3 19.49 0.90 -0.84
C PHE A 3 19.51 -0.38 -1.68
N THR A 4 19.97 -0.30 -2.93
CA THR A 4 20.10 -1.45 -3.84
C THR A 4 21.14 -2.43 -3.33
N GLU A 5 22.32 -1.93 -2.95
CA GLU A 5 23.42 -2.74 -2.44
C GLU A 5 23.02 -3.48 -1.15
N VAL A 6 22.36 -2.77 -0.22
CA VAL A 6 21.89 -3.36 1.04
C VAL A 6 20.83 -4.43 0.82
N LEU A 7 19.93 -4.22 -0.15
CA LEU A 7 18.93 -5.24 -0.49
C LEU A 7 19.57 -6.51 -1.05
N ASN A 8 20.57 -6.38 -1.91
CA ASN A 8 21.30 -7.52 -2.47
C ASN A 8 22.06 -8.28 -1.37
N GLU A 9 22.73 -7.55 -0.47
CA GLU A 9 23.41 -8.16 0.70
C GLU A 9 22.44 -9.00 1.54
N ILE A 10 21.23 -8.48 1.81
CA ILE A 10 20.21 -9.22 2.56
C ILE A 10 19.72 -10.42 1.74
N ASP A 11 19.45 -10.25 0.45
CA ASP A 11 18.90 -11.29 -0.41
C ASP A 11 19.85 -12.49 -0.55
N GLU A 12 21.15 -12.24 -0.64
CA GLU A 12 22.18 -13.28 -0.78
C GLU A 12 22.49 -13.97 0.56
N ASN A 13 22.49 -13.24 1.66
CA ASN A 13 22.96 -13.76 2.95
C ASN A 13 21.87 -14.34 3.86
N THR A 14 20.59 -14.25 3.48
CA THR A 14 19.49 -14.72 4.33
C THR A 14 18.65 -15.83 3.70
N SER A 15 18.17 -16.75 4.53
CA SER A 15 17.23 -17.79 4.09
C SER A 15 15.84 -17.21 3.83
N ASN A 16 15.00 -17.93 3.07
CA ASN A 16 13.62 -17.51 2.82
C ASN A 16 12.77 -17.35 4.09
N GLU A 17 13.05 -18.14 5.14
CA GLU A 17 12.35 -18.00 6.42
C GLU A 17 12.75 -16.71 7.14
N MET A 18 14.05 -16.40 7.16
CA MET A 18 14.56 -15.13 7.70
C MET A 18 13.97 -13.95 6.94
N LYS A 19 14.00 -13.98 5.60
CA LYS A 19 13.39 -12.95 4.74
C LYS A 19 11.93 -12.66 5.07
N LYS A 20 11.14 -13.69 5.40
CA LYS A 20 9.74 -13.51 5.84
C LYS A 20 9.69 -12.78 7.18
N LYS A 21 10.50 -13.18 8.15
CA LYS A 21 10.51 -12.55 9.48
C LYS A 21 10.98 -11.10 9.44
N ILE A 22 11.98 -10.78 8.62
CA ILE A 22 12.46 -9.42 8.39
C ILE A 22 11.70 -8.71 7.27
N HIS A 23 10.47 -9.13 6.93
CA HIS A 23 9.58 -8.46 5.97
C HIS A 23 10.26 -7.97 4.68
N PHE A 24 11.22 -8.74 4.17
CA PHE A 24 12.15 -8.30 3.12
C PHE A 24 11.42 -7.83 1.86
N TYR A 25 10.42 -8.59 1.41
CA TYR A 25 9.64 -8.26 0.22
C TYR A 25 8.84 -6.97 0.38
N SER A 26 8.34 -6.69 1.59
CA SER A 26 7.66 -5.43 1.89
C SER A 26 8.64 -4.26 1.76
N LEU A 27 9.82 -4.38 2.37
CA LEU A 27 10.87 -3.36 2.27
C LEU A 27 11.33 -3.15 0.82
N ARG A 28 11.61 -4.23 0.08
CA ARG A 28 12.01 -4.16 -1.34
C ARG A 28 10.97 -3.44 -2.19
N ASN A 29 9.69 -3.75 -1.98
CA ASN A 29 8.61 -3.05 -2.65
C ASN A 29 8.60 -1.56 -2.29
N PHE A 30 8.74 -1.18 -1.02
CA PHE A 30 8.83 0.25 -0.66
C PHE A 30 9.99 0.95 -1.36
N LEU A 31 11.16 0.33 -1.38
CA LEU A 31 12.37 0.88 -1.97
C LEU A 31 12.28 1.06 -3.48
N LEU A 32 11.57 0.19 -4.18
CA LEU A 32 11.31 0.33 -5.62
C LEU A 32 10.66 1.68 -5.95
N TYR A 33 9.75 2.14 -5.10
CA TYR A 33 8.97 3.35 -5.34
C TYR A 33 9.45 4.58 -4.55
N TYR A 34 10.35 4.37 -3.60
CA TYR A 34 10.98 5.41 -2.80
C TYR A 34 11.58 6.58 -3.62
N PRO A 35 12.23 6.36 -4.79
CA PRO A 35 12.75 7.45 -5.61
C PRO A 35 11.70 8.50 -6.00
N HIS A 36 10.44 8.10 -6.11
CA HIS A 36 9.34 8.96 -6.54
C HIS A 36 8.66 9.72 -5.39
N VAL A 37 9.06 9.47 -4.14
CA VAL A 37 8.51 10.16 -2.97
C VAL A 37 9.04 11.58 -2.91
N LYS A 38 8.13 12.56 -3.07
CA LYS A 38 8.47 13.99 -3.02
C LYS A 38 8.32 14.62 -1.62
N LYS A 39 7.40 14.10 -0.80
CA LYS A 39 7.06 14.66 0.53
C LYS A 39 7.57 13.76 1.65
N GLU A 40 7.98 14.37 2.77
CA GLU A 40 8.47 13.67 3.97
C GLU A 40 9.64 12.68 3.73
N LYS A 41 10.40 12.88 2.64
CA LYS A 41 11.49 11.99 2.21
C LYS A 41 12.54 11.74 3.30
N ASN A 42 12.94 12.77 4.04
CA ASN A 42 13.92 12.65 5.13
C ASN A 42 13.43 11.72 6.25
N LYS A 43 12.15 11.81 6.64
CA LYS A 43 11.58 10.94 7.68
C LYS A 43 11.49 9.49 7.22
N ILE A 44 11.11 9.28 5.96
CA ILE A 44 11.04 7.95 5.36
C ILE A 44 12.46 7.35 5.27
N THR A 45 13.45 8.16 4.89
CA THR A 45 14.87 7.76 4.89
C THR A 45 15.32 7.32 6.28
N SER A 46 15.02 8.13 7.31
CA SER A 46 15.35 7.81 8.70
C SER A 46 14.75 6.47 9.12
N LEU A 47 13.45 6.27 8.86
CA LEU A 47 12.75 5.02 9.17
C LEU A 47 13.35 3.80 8.47
N ILE A 48 13.75 3.93 7.20
CA ILE A 48 14.41 2.86 6.46
C ILE A 48 15.79 2.57 7.04
N ASN A 49 16.57 3.60 7.37
CA ASN A 49 17.90 3.41 7.95
C ASN A 49 17.81 2.74 9.33
N GLU A 50 16.93 3.22 10.21
CA GLU A 50 16.69 2.63 11.54
C GLU A 50 16.26 1.16 11.42
N TYR A 51 15.41 0.84 10.44
CA TYR A 51 15.02 -0.52 10.14
C TYR A 51 16.21 -1.40 9.75
N LEU A 52 17.04 -0.93 8.81
CA LEU A 52 18.20 -1.64 8.29
C LEU A 52 19.27 -1.85 9.37
N GLU A 53 19.52 -0.83 10.19
CA GLU A 53 20.42 -0.94 11.34
C GLU A 53 19.89 -1.96 12.36
N PHE A 54 18.60 -1.94 12.65
CA PHE A 54 18.01 -2.90 13.59
C PHE A 54 18.19 -4.35 13.13
N ILE A 55 17.88 -4.65 11.87
CA ILE A 55 18.05 -6.03 11.37
C ILE A 55 19.53 -6.43 11.30
N LYS A 56 20.43 -5.49 11.00
CA LYS A 56 21.87 -5.74 10.93
C LYS A 56 22.46 -6.04 12.31
N ILE A 57 22.05 -5.30 13.34
CA ILE A 57 22.46 -5.54 14.74
C ILE A 57 22.04 -6.92 15.21
N ASN A 58 20.91 -7.44 14.72
CA ASN A 58 20.41 -8.77 15.05
C ASN A 58 20.87 -9.87 14.06
N ASN A 59 21.89 -9.60 13.22
CA ASN A 59 22.39 -10.54 12.21
C ASN A 59 21.30 -11.16 11.31
N TYR A 60 20.24 -10.40 11.03
CA TYR A 60 19.09 -10.80 10.21
C TYR A 60 18.26 -11.99 10.73
N ASP A 61 18.63 -12.57 11.88
CA ASP A 61 17.87 -13.64 12.53
C ASP A 61 17.12 -13.07 13.74
N ILE A 62 15.80 -13.02 13.61
CA ILE A 62 14.94 -12.46 14.63
C ILE A 62 13.84 -13.46 15.01
N SER A 63 13.40 -13.39 16.26
CA SER A 63 12.26 -14.20 16.71
C SER A 63 10.95 -13.71 16.09
N ASN A 64 9.89 -14.51 16.21
CA ASN A 64 8.57 -14.14 15.69
C ASN A 64 7.97 -12.95 16.45
N GLU A 65 8.27 -12.82 17.74
CA GLU A 65 7.85 -11.70 18.58
C GLU A 65 8.54 -10.41 18.10
N VAL A 66 9.85 -10.46 17.87
CA VAL A 66 10.63 -9.33 17.36
C VAL A 66 10.18 -8.97 15.94
N SER A 67 9.89 -9.96 15.09
CA SER A 67 9.34 -9.74 13.75
C SER A 67 8.02 -8.96 13.77
N LYS A 68 7.12 -9.25 14.72
CA LYS A 68 5.87 -8.50 14.91
C LYS A 68 6.15 -7.07 15.34
N GLU A 69 7.05 -6.87 16.31
CA GLU A 69 7.43 -5.52 16.74
C GLU A 69 8.01 -4.71 15.58
N LEU A 70 8.95 -5.30 14.83
CA LEU A 70 9.59 -4.72 13.66
C LEU A 70 8.55 -4.27 12.62
N TYR A 71 7.52 -5.09 12.40
CA TYR A 71 6.41 -4.76 11.50
C TYR A 71 5.66 -3.50 11.96
N PHE A 72 5.18 -3.47 13.20
CA PHE A 72 4.39 -2.34 13.68
C PHE A 72 5.21 -1.05 13.82
N ARG A 73 6.48 -1.19 14.21
CA ARG A 73 7.37 -0.07 14.45
C ARG A 73 7.82 0.61 13.15
N TYR A 74 8.14 -0.17 12.11
CA TYR A 74 8.74 0.36 10.88
C TYR A 74 7.87 0.10 9.65
N ILE A 75 7.58 -1.16 9.31
CA ILE A 75 6.92 -1.54 8.06
C ILE A 75 5.52 -0.93 7.93
N ASN A 76 4.73 -0.97 9.00
CA ASN A 76 3.39 -0.39 9.03
C ASN A 76 3.45 1.14 8.85
N ARG A 77 4.42 1.81 9.47
CA ARG A 77 4.63 3.26 9.32
C ARG A 77 5.03 3.63 7.90
N LEU A 78 5.96 2.88 7.30
CA LEU A 78 6.32 3.03 5.88
C LEU A 78 5.10 2.83 4.98
N GLY A 79 4.26 1.84 5.30
CA GLY A 79 2.98 1.59 4.63
C GLY A 79 2.05 2.80 4.64
N ILE A 80 1.89 3.47 5.79
CA ILE A 80 1.07 4.68 5.90
C ILE A 80 1.58 5.79 4.99
N TYR A 81 2.89 6.03 5.00
CA TYR A 81 3.50 7.03 4.13
C TYR A 81 3.30 6.73 2.64
N TYR A 82 3.45 5.46 2.30
CA TYR A 82 3.29 5.00 0.93
C TYR A 82 1.85 5.15 0.45
N VAL A 83 0.86 4.71 1.23
CA VAL A 83 -0.56 4.89 0.92
C VAL A 83 -0.93 6.37 0.75
N ARG A 84 -0.37 7.23 1.60
CA ARG A 84 -0.64 8.67 1.58
C ARG A 84 -0.08 9.38 0.35
N TYR A 85 1.08 8.97 -0.15
CA TYR A 85 1.81 9.71 -1.18
C TYR A 85 1.93 9.00 -2.53
N TYR A 86 1.71 7.69 -2.58
CA TYR A 86 1.95 6.88 -3.77
C TYR A 86 0.92 5.76 -3.99
N GLY A 87 0.22 5.34 -2.93
CA GLY A 87 -0.79 4.30 -3.01
C GLY A 87 -1.92 4.69 -3.95
N PHE A 88 -2.56 3.66 -4.53
CA PHE A 88 -3.68 3.77 -5.45
C PHE A 88 -4.74 4.78 -4.97
N SER A 89 -4.98 4.88 -3.65
CA SER A 89 -5.88 5.84 -2.99
C SER A 89 -5.62 7.33 -3.26
N ALA A 90 -4.41 7.74 -3.65
CA ALA A 90 -4.13 9.14 -3.97
C ALA A 90 -4.64 9.53 -5.37
N ILE A 91 -4.75 8.56 -6.29
CA ILE A 91 -5.14 8.76 -7.70
C ILE A 91 -6.59 8.29 -7.93
N LEU A 92 -7.03 7.28 -7.17
CA LEU A 92 -8.29 6.59 -7.36
C LEU A 92 -9.55 7.45 -7.25
N PRO A 93 -9.68 8.38 -6.27
CA PRO A 93 -10.96 9.03 -6.03
C PRO A 93 -11.43 9.79 -7.28
N THR A 94 -10.56 10.62 -7.84
CA THR A 94 -10.94 11.49 -8.97
C THR A 94 -11.17 10.69 -10.23
N PHE A 95 -10.24 9.78 -10.61
CA PHE A 95 -10.34 9.03 -11.86
C PHE A 95 -11.47 7.99 -11.84
N MET A 96 -11.70 7.30 -10.72
CA MET A 96 -12.85 6.40 -10.58
C MET A 96 -14.16 7.17 -10.52
N ILE A 97 -14.24 8.34 -9.85
CA ILE A 97 -15.44 9.18 -9.91
C ILE A 97 -15.76 9.54 -11.37
N PHE A 98 -14.76 9.95 -12.16
CA PHE A 98 -14.96 10.28 -13.57
C PHE A 98 -15.43 9.07 -14.39
N ILE A 99 -14.79 7.90 -14.27
CA ILE A 99 -15.19 6.70 -15.00
C ILE A 99 -16.59 6.24 -14.58
N PHE A 100 -16.88 6.16 -13.27
CA PHE A 100 -18.17 5.67 -12.78
C PHE A 100 -19.30 6.68 -12.90
N MET A 101 -19.04 7.99 -12.99
CA MET A 101 -20.08 8.96 -13.30
C MET A 101 -20.28 9.12 -14.80
N ILE A 102 -19.23 9.26 -15.60
CA ILE A 102 -19.39 9.64 -17.01
C ILE A 102 -19.76 8.43 -17.88
N VAL A 103 -19.07 7.30 -17.74
CA VAL A 103 -19.24 6.16 -18.65
C VAL A 103 -20.64 5.54 -18.55
N PRO A 104 -21.20 5.29 -17.35
CA PRO A 104 -22.56 4.77 -17.24
C PRO A 104 -23.60 5.80 -17.68
N ASN A 105 -23.38 7.10 -17.44
CA ASN A 105 -24.30 8.13 -17.90
C ASN A 105 -24.38 8.19 -19.42
N ILE A 106 -23.23 8.12 -20.12
CA ILE A 106 -23.20 8.10 -21.59
C ILE A 106 -23.85 6.83 -22.14
N LEU A 107 -23.50 5.65 -21.59
CA LEU A 107 -24.06 4.37 -22.03
C LEU A 107 -25.57 4.32 -21.82
N VAL A 108 -26.06 4.68 -20.64
CA VAL A 108 -27.49 4.59 -20.32
C VAL A 108 -28.29 5.71 -21.01
N TRP A 109 -27.75 6.91 -21.18
CA TRP A 109 -28.38 7.93 -22.01
C TRP A 109 -28.56 7.43 -23.46
N TYR A 110 -27.54 6.77 -24.00
CA TYR A 110 -27.58 6.18 -25.35
C TYR A 110 -28.64 5.07 -25.49
N PHE A 111 -28.87 4.25 -24.45
CA PHE A 111 -29.80 3.12 -24.52
C PHE A 111 -31.22 3.38 -24.00
N LEU A 112 -31.39 4.26 -23.01
CA LEU A 112 -32.65 4.41 -22.27
C LEU A 112 -33.28 5.81 -22.39
N ASN A 113 -32.58 6.78 -22.98
CA ASN A 113 -33.07 8.13 -23.26
C ASN A 113 -33.72 8.85 -22.05
N SER A 114 -33.40 8.44 -20.82
CA SER A 114 -34.00 8.93 -19.59
C SER A 114 -32.94 9.26 -18.55
N ILE A 115 -32.71 10.57 -18.35
CA ILE A 115 -31.67 11.08 -17.46
C ILE A 115 -31.92 10.76 -15.98
N TYR A 116 -33.19 10.62 -15.59
CA TYR A 116 -33.59 10.33 -14.21
C TYR A 116 -33.29 8.89 -13.79
N LEU A 117 -33.60 7.92 -14.67
CA LEU A 117 -33.32 6.51 -14.41
C LEU A 117 -31.81 6.25 -14.36
N THR A 118 -31.07 6.99 -15.18
CA THR A 118 -29.61 6.99 -15.20
C THR A 118 -29.00 7.51 -13.90
N THR A 119 -29.51 8.65 -13.40
CA THR A 119 -29.05 9.26 -12.16
C THR A 119 -29.23 8.31 -10.97
N ILE A 120 -30.36 7.60 -10.90
CA ILE A 120 -30.65 6.62 -9.85
C ILE A 120 -29.68 5.42 -9.91
N LEU A 121 -29.42 4.87 -11.10
CA LEU A 121 -28.49 3.74 -11.28
C LEU A 121 -27.05 4.09 -10.92
N VAL A 122 -26.59 5.29 -11.29
CA VAL A 122 -25.26 5.79 -10.92
C VAL A 122 -25.15 5.96 -9.41
N PHE A 123 -26.17 6.54 -8.76
CA PHE A 123 -26.19 6.70 -7.31
C PHE A 123 -26.15 5.36 -6.57
N LEU A 124 -26.90 4.36 -7.04
CA LEU A 124 -26.91 3.00 -6.49
C LEU A 124 -25.55 2.32 -6.66
N CYS A 125 -24.91 2.42 -7.83
CA CYS A 125 -23.56 1.89 -8.05
C CYS A 125 -22.55 2.54 -7.11
N PHE A 126 -22.61 3.87 -6.97
CA PHE A 126 -21.71 4.62 -6.10
C PHE A 126 -21.90 4.22 -4.62
N TYR A 127 -23.14 4.07 -4.16
CA TYR A 127 -23.46 3.58 -2.83
C TYR A 127 -22.89 2.17 -2.56
N PHE A 128 -23.03 1.24 -3.51
CA PHE A 128 -22.49 -0.11 -3.37
C PHE A 128 -20.96 -0.14 -3.33
N ILE A 129 -20.30 0.66 -4.18
CA ILE A 129 -18.84 0.77 -4.19
C ILE A 129 -18.36 1.36 -2.86
N ILE A 130 -18.93 2.48 -2.40
CA ILE A 130 -18.55 3.08 -1.12
C ILE A 130 -18.77 2.12 0.04
N LYS A 131 -19.93 1.45 0.10
CA LYS A 131 -20.25 0.48 1.17
C LYS A 131 -19.26 -0.69 1.20
N ASN A 132 -18.88 -1.21 0.05
CA ASN A 132 -17.91 -2.30 -0.05
C ASN A 132 -16.47 -1.83 0.14
N TYR A 133 -16.13 -0.61 -0.27
CA TYR A 133 -14.81 -0.01 -0.06
C TYR A 133 -14.59 0.30 1.42
N ILE A 134 -15.58 0.88 2.13
CA ILE A 134 -15.52 1.10 3.58
C ILE A 134 -15.42 -0.22 4.34
N LYS A 135 -16.17 -1.26 3.94
CA LYS A 135 -16.03 -2.61 4.51
C LYS A 135 -14.67 -3.24 4.22
N GLY A 136 -14.14 -3.05 3.02
CA GLY A 136 -12.81 -3.52 2.59
C GLY A 136 -11.68 -2.85 3.36
N TYR A 137 -11.79 -1.54 3.62
CA TYR A 137 -10.85 -0.78 4.44
C TYR A 137 -10.83 -1.27 5.89
N ARG A 138 -12.00 -1.64 6.44
CA ARG A 138 -12.08 -2.27 7.77
C ARG A 138 -11.51 -3.70 7.81
N LYS A 139 -11.41 -4.40 6.68
CA LYS A 139 -10.90 -5.78 6.61
C LYS A 139 -9.46 -5.92 6.09
N LYS A 140 -8.91 -4.95 5.35
CA LYS A 140 -7.58 -5.05 4.70
C LYS A 140 -6.49 -4.24 5.42
N VAL A 141 -6.27 -4.54 6.69
CA VAL A 141 -4.97 -4.28 7.36
C VAL A 141 -4.34 -5.59 7.85
N TYR A 142 -5.02 -6.72 7.71
CA TYR A 142 -4.45 -8.03 8.04
C TYR A 142 -3.88 -8.70 6.80
N GLY A 143 -2.67 -8.26 6.42
CA GLY A 143 -1.67 -9.12 5.79
C GLY A 143 -0.97 -10.03 6.80
N TYR A 144 -1.40 -10.01 8.07
CA TYR A 144 -1.17 -11.05 9.06
C TYR A 144 -2.30 -12.06 8.96
N GLN A 145 -2.24 -12.91 7.95
CA GLN A 145 -2.96 -14.18 7.97
C GLN A 145 -1.91 -15.26 8.16
N TYR A 146 -1.90 -15.78 9.38
CA TYR A 146 -1.40 -17.10 9.70
C TYR A 146 -2.00 -18.13 8.76
#